data_AF-A0A0L7M0U9-F1
#
_entry.id   AF-A0A0L7M0U9-F1
#
_cell.length_a   1.000
_cell.length_b   1.000
_cell.length_c   1.000
_cell.angle_alpha   90.00
_cell.angle_beta   90.00
_cell.angle_gamma   90.00
#
_symmetry.space_group_name_H-M   'P 1'
#
loop_
_entity.id
_entity.type
_entity.pdbx_description
1 polymer ?
#
loop_
_entity_poly.entity_id
_entity_poly.type
_entity_poly.pdbx_seq_one_letter_code
_entity_poly.pdbx_strand_id
1 'polypeptide(L)'
;MIYKHIIPENFISIYLYFIQSRVYNPILFHNIAQVILSKITLNDYFTHNKNKHANITNIKLNVISELYATMSWAYAFVYNETLNKEETYILNKKEKNEVTNYPLKKREKKISYTENINEDHILFKTKSYNDDDIMYNDLNFIQKIYSYIFNEIKILEKNNNLSFLLLVRFLWGISLTNLISEPIINFINLYNWNDVNTKEQNDMHLHMLFTFWLRIKYDHSNLHLSNSFIQLKDEIFLLLQKREFKRNMNKNDHISDFHVQICQILDDLNIRYHNEYITKDLLSVDIKLERKCCEQKLAIEIDGPSHHFLVLNEMQKADPQRIKKTYIKCGTTIFKHWLLQKSGWSIINVTSFEWNKINKDEKKKHIIKKLKEHGIVV
;
A
#
# COMPACT_ATOMS: atom_id res chain seq x y z
N MET A 1 -15.04 16.11 -15.77
CA MET A 1 -15.40 17.31 -14.98
C MET A 1 -14.51 17.51 -13.75
N ILE A 2 -14.11 16.44 -13.03
CA ILE A 2 -13.26 16.52 -11.82
C ILE A 2 -11.88 17.16 -12.07
N TYR A 3 -11.28 16.97 -13.25
CA TYR A 3 -9.93 17.47 -13.55
C TYR A 3 -9.84 18.93 -14.00
N LYS A 4 -10.99 19.62 -14.16
CA LYS A 4 -11.03 20.99 -14.71
C LYS A 4 -10.77 22.06 -13.65
N HIS A 5 -11.16 21.80 -12.39
CA HIS A 5 -10.94 22.67 -11.24
C HIS A 5 -10.24 21.87 -10.15
N ILE A 6 -9.03 22.30 -9.77
CA ILE A 6 -8.20 21.59 -8.79
C ILE A 6 -8.68 21.96 -7.39
N ILE A 7 -9.36 21.04 -6.74
CA ILE A 7 -9.81 21.16 -5.34
C ILE A 7 -9.22 19.96 -4.58
N PRO A 8 -8.12 20.14 -3.82
CA PRO A 8 -7.45 19.04 -3.13
C PRO A 8 -8.36 18.19 -2.24
N GLU A 9 -9.32 18.81 -1.58
CA GLU A 9 -10.31 18.17 -0.71
C GLU A 9 -11.12 17.11 -1.47
N ASN A 10 -11.42 17.36 -2.75
CA ASN A 10 -12.10 16.38 -3.59
C ASN A 10 -11.19 15.17 -3.85
N PHE A 11 -9.90 15.38 -4.10
CA PHE A 11 -8.96 14.27 -4.29
C PHE A 11 -8.77 13.45 -3.01
N ILE A 12 -8.63 14.13 -1.86
CA ILE A 12 -8.59 13.47 -0.54
C ILE A 12 -9.83 12.61 -0.35
N SER A 13 -11.02 13.19 -0.55
CA SER A 13 -12.29 12.50 -0.37
C SER A 13 -12.44 11.29 -1.30
N ILE A 14 -12.01 11.42 -2.56
CA ILE A 14 -12.04 10.30 -3.52
C ILE A 14 -11.10 9.17 -3.07
N TYR A 15 -9.86 9.47 -2.72
CA TYR A 15 -8.94 8.42 -2.23
C TYR A 15 -9.50 7.72 -0.98
N LEU A 16 -9.96 8.48 0.01
CA LEU A 16 -10.54 7.92 1.23
C LEU A 16 -11.75 7.05 0.94
N TYR A 17 -12.69 7.52 0.11
CA TYR A 17 -13.89 6.77 -0.25
C TYR A 17 -13.55 5.42 -0.89
N PHE A 18 -12.63 5.40 -1.88
CA PHE A 18 -12.24 4.17 -2.56
C PHE A 18 -11.56 3.19 -1.59
N ILE A 19 -10.61 3.67 -0.79
CA ILE A 19 -9.89 2.80 0.14
C ILE A 19 -10.81 2.25 1.23
N GLN A 20 -11.66 3.09 1.83
CA GLN A 20 -12.62 2.67 2.86
C GLN A 20 -13.67 1.71 2.31
N SER A 21 -14.13 1.92 1.07
CA SER A 21 -15.09 1.04 0.39
C SER A 21 -14.48 -0.27 -0.10
N ARG A 22 -13.17 -0.49 0.08
CA ARG A 22 -12.45 -1.66 -0.44
C ARG A 22 -12.59 -1.82 -1.95
N VAL A 23 -12.55 -0.69 -2.65
CA VAL A 23 -12.61 -0.60 -4.11
C VAL A 23 -11.35 0.08 -4.64
N TYR A 24 -10.82 -0.42 -5.75
CA TYR A 24 -9.69 0.21 -6.42
C TYR A 24 -9.96 0.35 -7.92
N ASN A 25 -9.79 1.57 -8.44
CA ASN A 25 -9.82 1.85 -9.86
C ASN A 25 -8.44 2.38 -10.28
N PRO A 26 -7.62 1.55 -10.96
CA PRO A 26 -6.25 1.92 -11.32
C PRO A 26 -6.17 3.17 -12.21
N ILE A 27 -7.07 3.28 -13.19
CA ILE A 27 -7.10 4.38 -14.17
C ILE A 27 -7.44 5.70 -13.45
N LEU A 28 -8.46 5.68 -12.58
CA LEU A 28 -8.86 6.85 -11.80
C LEU A 28 -7.71 7.31 -10.89
N PHE A 29 -7.08 6.40 -10.16
CA PHE A 29 -5.95 6.71 -9.29
C PHE A 29 -4.80 7.30 -10.11
N HIS A 30 -4.43 6.67 -11.23
CA HIS A 30 -3.39 7.16 -12.13
C HIS A 30 -3.68 8.59 -12.59
N ASN A 31 -4.89 8.84 -13.10
CA ASN A 31 -5.27 10.15 -13.62
C ASN A 31 -5.31 11.23 -12.54
N ILE A 32 -5.82 10.92 -11.34
CA ILE A 32 -5.81 11.86 -10.20
C ILE A 32 -4.37 12.21 -9.83
N ALA A 33 -3.48 11.23 -9.67
CA ALA A 33 -2.10 11.50 -9.34
C ALA A 33 -1.39 12.32 -10.42
N GLN A 34 -1.55 12.03 -11.72
CA GLN A 34 -0.93 12.85 -12.78
C GLN A 34 -1.36 14.32 -12.70
N VAL A 35 -2.64 14.58 -12.39
CA VAL A 35 -3.13 15.95 -12.19
C VAL A 35 -2.48 16.58 -10.96
N ILE A 36 -2.41 15.89 -9.83
CA ILE A 36 -1.77 16.41 -8.62
C ILE A 36 -0.29 16.74 -8.88
N LEU A 37 0.47 15.77 -9.41
CA LEU A 37 1.91 15.90 -9.67
C LEU A 37 2.23 17.05 -10.63
N SER A 38 1.32 17.38 -11.55
CA SER A 38 1.54 18.46 -12.54
C SER A 38 0.99 19.82 -12.09
N LYS A 39 0.14 19.88 -11.07
CA LYS A 39 -0.64 21.08 -10.75
C LYS A 39 -0.57 21.55 -9.30
N ILE A 40 -0.11 20.72 -8.36
CA ILE A 40 -0.04 21.06 -6.94
C ILE A 40 1.40 20.86 -6.49
N THR A 41 2.17 21.93 -6.38
CA THR A 41 3.54 21.91 -5.83
C THR A 41 3.74 23.03 -4.82
N LEU A 42 4.46 22.74 -3.74
CA LEU A 42 4.79 23.69 -2.68
C LEU A 42 5.84 24.70 -3.09
N ASN A 43 6.65 24.42 -4.12
CA ASN A 43 7.53 25.43 -4.69
C ASN A 43 6.72 26.63 -5.19
N ASP A 44 5.63 26.39 -5.92
CA ASP A 44 4.74 27.47 -6.41
C ASP A 44 3.97 28.15 -5.24
N TYR A 45 3.82 27.49 -4.09
CA TYR A 45 3.21 28.06 -2.88
C TYR A 45 4.15 29.05 -2.17
N PHE A 46 5.41 28.65 -1.95
CA PHE A 46 6.40 29.45 -1.21
C PHE A 46 7.16 30.45 -2.09
N THR A 47 7.41 30.13 -3.37
CA THR A 47 8.00 31.07 -4.32
C THR A 47 6.88 31.86 -4.98
N HIS A 48 6.68 33.10 -4.54
CA HIS A 48 5.63 33.98 -5.06
C HIS A 48 5.86 34.32 -6.54
N ASN A 49 5.47 33.41 -7.43
CA ASN A 49 5.63 33.59 -8.87
C ASN A 49 4.38 34.27 -9.46
N LYS A 50 4.52 35.58 -9.74
CA LYS A 50 3.45 36.49 -10.21
C LYS A 50 2.64 36.00 -11.41
N ASN A 51 3.21 35.12 -12.24
CA ASN A 51 2.57 34.65 -13.48
C ASN A 51 1.82 33.31 -13.35
N LYS A 52 1.95 32.59 -12.21
CA LYS A 52 1.21 31.34 -11.91
C LYS A 52 0.20 31.48 -10.76
N HIS A 53 0.06 32.70 -10.23
CA HIS A 53 -0.36 33.00 -8.87
C HIS A 53 -1.83 32.72 -8.47
N ALA A 54 -2.65 32.08 -9.31
CA ALA A 54 -4.08 32.02 -9.04
C ALA A 54 -4.57 30.74 -8.35
N ASN A 55 -3.90 29.59 -8.51
CA ASN A 55 -4.55 28.31 -8.22
C ASN A 55 -4.20 27.66 -6.86
N ILE A 56 -2.97 27.82 -6.35
CA ILE A 56 -2.53 27.10 -5.11
C ILE A 56 -2.44 28.01 -3.89
N THR A 57 -2.18 29.31 -4.06
CA THR A 57 -2.04 30.28 -2.95
C THR A 57 -3.33 30.47 -2.14
N ASN A 58 -4.49 30.19 -2.74
CA ASN A 58 -5.79 30.22 -2.06
C ASN A 58 -6.10 28.93 -1.29
N ILE A 59 -5.28 27.89 -1.44
CA ILE A 59 -5.43 26.60 -0.76
C ILE A 59 -4.61 26.63 0.52
N LYS A 60 -5.21 26.23 1.64
CA LYS A 60 -4.50 26.18 2.92
C LYS A 60 -3.38 25.11 2.89
N LEU A 61 -2.20 25.45 3.39
CA LEU A 61 -1.05 24.55 3.43
C LEU A 61 -1.35 23.20 4.10
N ASN A 62 -2.16 23.19 5.16
CA ASN A 62 -2.55 21.97 5.85
C ASN A 62 -3.37 21.01 4.97
N VAL A 63 -4.17 21.54 4.04
CA VAL A 63 -4.92 20.73 3.06
C VAL A 63 -3.97 20.08 2.05
N ILE A 64 -2.95 20.81 1.59
CA ILE A 64 -1.91 20.25 0.70
C ILE A 64 -1.13 19.14 1.42
N SER A 65 -0.77 19.37 2.69
CA SER A 65 -0.11 18.36 3.52
C SER A 65 -0.97 17.10 3.68
N GLU A 66 -2.27 17.24 3.97
CA GLU A 66 -3.19 16.11 4.08
C GLU A 66 -3.37 15.37 2.75
N LEU A 67 -3.36 16.08 1.62
CA LEU A 67 -3.41 15.47 0.29
C LEU A 67 -2.23 14.52 0.08
N TYR A 68 -1.00 14.98 0.30
CA TYR A 68 0.19 14.13 0.13
C TYR A 68 0.22 12.97 1.14
N ALA A 69 -0.28 13.19 2.36
CA ALA A 69 -0.37 12.16 3.37
C ALA A 69 -1.37 11.07 2.94
N THR A 70 -2.53 11.50 2.43
CA THR A 70 -3.58 10.62 1.90
C THR A 70 -3.10 9.85 0.66
N MET A 71 -2.37 10.50 -0.25
CA MET A 71 -1.76 9.83 -1.40
C MET A 71 -0.76 8.75 -0.96
N SER A 72 0.17 9.09 -0.06
CA SER A 72 1.16 8.13 0.46
C SER A 72 0.50 6.90 1.07
N TRP A 73 -0.61 7.11 1.78
CA TRP A 73 -1.40 6.04 2.37
C TRP A 73 -2.16 5.22 1.32
N ALA A 74 -2.89 5.86 0.41
CA ALA A 74 -3.71 5.20 -0.59
C ALA A 74 -2.89 4.31 -1.53
N TYR A 75 -1.74 4.80 -2.01
CA TYR A 75 -0.86 4.04 -2.89
C TYR A 75 -0.19 2.86 -2.19
N ALA A 76 0.14 2.99 -0.90
CA ALA A 76 0.63 1.88 -0.10
C ALA A 76 -0.43 0.78 0.09
N PHE A 77 -1.70 1.16 0.25
CA PHE A 77 -2.81 0.22 0.43
C PHE A 77 -3.07 -0.63 -0.81
N VAL A 78 -2.97 -0.05 -2.01
CA VAL A 78 -3.28 -0.73 -3.27
C VAL A 78 -2.06 -1.42 -3.90
N TYR A 79 -0.86 -1.16 -3.38
CA TYR A 79 0.37 -1.77 -3.84
C TYR A 79 0.36 -3.29 -3.59
N ASN A 80 0.73 -4.05 -4.61
CA ASN A 80 0.80 -5.52 -4.54
C ASN A 80 1.95 -6.06 -5.40
N GLU A 81 3.08 -6.33 -4.76
CA GLU A 81 4.30 -6.82 -5.43
C GLU A 81 4.17 -8.23 -6.03
N THR A 82 3.14 -8.98 -5.63
CA THR A 82 2.97 -10.40 -6.02
C THR A 82 2.12 -10.59 -7.28
N LEU A 83 1.58 -9.52 -7.86
CA LEU A 83 0.82 -9.60 -9.12
C LEU A 83 1.77 -9.81 -10.30
N ASN A 84 1.66 -10.97 -10.95
CA ASN A 84 2.47 -11.30 -12.12
C ASN A 84 2.06 -10.44 -13.33
N LYS A 85 3.05 -10.08 -14.17
CA LYS A 85 2.84 -9.36 -15.45
C LYS A 85 1.75 -9.97 -16.35
N GLU A 86 1.50 -11.27 -16.22
CA GLU A 86 0.47 -12.00 -16.98
C GLU A 86 -0.96 -11.83 -16.43
N GLU A 87 -1.12 -11.59 -15.12
CA GLU A 87 -2.39 -11.18 -14.50
C GLU A 87 -2.66 -9.68 -14.69
N THR A 88 -1.65 -8.96 -15.21
CA THR A 88 -1.62 -7.51 -15.39
C THR A 88 -2.26 -7.07 -16.72
N TYR A 89 -2.63 -8.00 -17.60
CA TYR A 89 -3.17 -7.71 -18.94
C TYR A 89 -4.43 -8.53 -19.26
N ILE A 90 -5.61 -7.97 -18.95
CA ILE A 90 -6.81 -8.13 -19.79
C ILE A 90 -7.56 -6.79 -19.82
N LEU A 91 -6.95 -5.80 -20.48
CA LEU A 91 -7.69 -4.75 -21.16
C LEU A 91 -7.52 -5.06 -22.65
N ASN A 92 -8.60 -5.55 -23.27
CA ASN A 92 -8.71 -5.81 -24.71
C ASN A 92 -7.76 -6.85 -25.34
N LYS A 93 -7.86 -8.13 -24.95
CA LYS A 93 -7.62 -9.18 -25.96
C LYS A 93 -8.83 -9.16 -26.89
N LYS A 94 -8.80 -8.32 -27.94
CA LYS A 94 -9.66 -8.55 -29.12
C LYS A 94 -9.42 -10.00 -29.51
N GLU A 95 -10.46 -10.82 -29.46
CA GLU A 95 -10.49 -12.09 -30.15
C GLU A 95 -10.08 -11.82 -31.59
N LYS A 96 -8.82 -12.13 -31.94
CA LYS A 96 -8.48 -12.40 -33.33
C LYS A 96 -9.06 -13.76 -33.63
N ASN A 97 -10.36 -13.76 -33.95
CA ASN A 97 -10.92 -14.80 -34.78
C ASN A 97 -10.13 -14.82 -36.11
N GLU A 98 -9.76 -16.04 -36.44
CA GLU A 98 -9.16 -16.62 -37.64
C GLU A 98 -8.96 -15.74 -38.90
N VAL A 99 -7.72 -15.84 -39.40
CA VAL A 99 -7.29 -15.99 -40.80
C VAL A 99 -8.02 -15.19 -41.88
N THR A 100 -7.31 -14.23 -42.48
CA THR A 100 -7.22 -14.12 -43.95
C THR A 100 -5.89 -13.45 -44.33
N ASN A 101 -5.09 -14.16 -45.13
CA ASN A 101 -3.83 -13.67 -45.69
C ASN A 101 -4.10 -12.58 -46.73
N TYR A 102 -3.46 -11.42 -46.59
CA TYR A 102 -3.22 -10.49 -47.71
C TYR A 102 -1.78 -9.96 -47.66
N PRO A 103 -1.05 -9.94 -48.79
CA PRO A 103 0.37 -9.62 -48.79
C PRO A 103 0.61 -8.11 -48.67
N LEU A 104 1.43 -7.72 -47.70
CA LEU A 104 1.95 -6.36 -47.53
C LEU A 104 2.97 -6.03 -48.64
N LYS A 105 2.61 -5.09 -49.54
CA LYS A 105 3.60 -4.41 -50.38
C LYS A 105 4.34 -3.36 -49.55
N LYS A 106 5.66 -3.53 -49.41
CA LYS A 106 6.61 -2.55 -48.87
C LYS A 106 6.52 -1.21 -49.61
N ARG A 107 6.42 -0.12 -48.86
CA ARG A 107 6.98 1.18 -49.28
C ARG A 107 7.73 1.80 -48.11
N GLU A 108 9.04 1.84 -48.24
CA GLU A 108 9.93 2.71 -47.48
C GLU A 108 9.68 4.17 -47.89
N LYS A 109 9.62 5.09 -46.93
CA LYS A 109 9.98 6.49 -47.15
C LYS A 109 10.68 7.07 -45.91
N LYS A 110 11.97 7.34 -46.09
CA LYS A 110 12.82 8.30 -45.35
C LYS A 110 12.18 9.69 -45.33
N ILE A 111 12.54 10.50 -44.32
CA ILE A 111 12.74 11.99 -44.28
C ILE A 111 12.96 12.33 -42.79
N SER A 112 14.21 12.52 -42.30
CA SER A 112 15.12 13.70 -42.31
C SER A 112 14.91 14.66 -41.14
N TYR A 113 15.95 14.79 -40.31
CA TYR A 113 16.04 15.76 -39.21
C TYR A 113 16.37 17.15 -39.73
N THR A 114 15.69 18.17 -39.21
CA THR A 114 16.18 19.55 -39.16
C THR A 114 15.97 20.06 -37.75
N GLU A 115 17.07 20.37 -37.07
CA GLU A 115 17.09 21.11 -35.82
C GLU A 115 16.73 22.57 -36.12
N ASN A 116 15.79 23.13 -35.37
CA ASN A 116 15.73 24.56 -35.12
C ASN A 116 15.29 24.77 -33.68
N ILE A 117 16.23 25.29 -32.92
CA ILE A 117 16.08 25.77 -31.55
C ILE A 117 15.22 27.04 -31.62
N ASN A 118 14.07 27.01 -30.95
CA ASN A 118 13.43 28.21 -30.42
C ASN A 118 12.78 27.86 -29.09
N GLU A 119 13.21 28.62 -28.07
CA GLU A 119 12.71 28.66 -26.71
C GLU A 119 11.23 29.10 -26.69
N ASP A 120 10.55 28.82 -25.58
CA ASP A 120 9.13 29.12 -25.30
C ASP A 120 8.08 28.25 -25.99
N HIS A 121 7.99 26.97 -25.59
CA HIS A 121 6.75 26.21 -25.42
C HIS A 121 7.05 24.76 -24.96
N ILE A 122 7.41 24.57 -23.68
CA ILE A 122 7.26 23.24 -23.04
C ILE A 122 5.89 23.22 -22.36
N LEU A 123 4.85 23.33 -23.18
CA LEU A 123 3.56 22.75 -22.84
C LEU A 123 3.81 21.24 -22.86
N PHE A 124 3.78 20.58 -21.70
CA PHE A 124 3.80 19.12 -21.62
C PHE A 124 2.72 18.58 -22.56
N LYS A 125 3.12 18.17 -23.77
CA LYS A 125 2.35 17.22 -24.58
C LYS A 125 2.31 15.97 -23.72
N THR A 126 1.26 15.85 -22.92
CA THR A 126 0.80 14.58 -22.39
C THR A 126 0.71 13.66 -23.61
N LYS A 127 1.67 12.73 -23.75
CA LYS A 127 1.36 11.51 -24.48
C LYS A 127 0.09 11.01 -23.82
N SER A 128 -1.03 11.01 -24.54
CA SER A 128 -2.16 10.21 -24.13
C SER A 128 -1.62 8.80 -24.09
N TYR A 129 -1.36 8.28 -22.89
CA TYR A 129 -1.28 6.85 -22.75
C TYR A 129 -2.61 6.35 -23.31
N ASN A 130 -2.55 5.47 -24.32
CA ASN A 130 -3.73 4.72 -24.64
C ASN A 130 -4.10 3.98 -23.34
N ASP A 131 -5.39 3.91 -23.00
CA ASP A 131 -5.86 3.27 -21.76
C ASP A 131 -5.36 1.80 -21.63
N ASP A 132 -4.90 1.23 -22.74
CA ASP A 132 -4.26 -0.08 -22.86
C ASP A 132 -2.84 -0.19 -22.22
N ASP A 133 -2.17 0.92 -21.85
CA ASP A 133 -0.78 0.94 -21.31
C ASP A 133 -0.68 1.13 -19.77
N ILE A 134 -1.80 1.36 -19.07
CA ILE A 134 -1.79 1.56 -17.60
C ILE A 134 -1.66 0.19 -16.92
N MET A 135 -0.42 -0.18 -16.56
CA MET A 135 -0.15 -1.43 -15.87
C MET A 135 -0.59 -1.37 -14.40
N TYR A 136 -1.23 -2.46 -13.96
CA TYR A 136 -1.47 -2.70 -12.53
C TYR A 136 -0.11 -2.77 -11.81
N ASN A 137 0.06 -1.99 -10.74
CA ASN A 137 1.35 -1.84 -10.03
C ASN A 137 2.53 -1.43 -10.92
N ASP A 138 2.34 -0.39 -11.73
CA ASP A 138 3.46 0.28 -12.38
C ASP A 138 4.43 0.85 -11.32
N LEU A 139 5.47 0.08 -11.01
CA LEU A 139 6.49 0.44 -10.03
C LEU A 139 7.15 1.78 -10.38
N ASN A 140 7.33 2.10 -11.67
CA ASN A 140 7.89 3.38 -12.08
C ASN A 140 6.95 4.53 -11.71
N PHE A 141 5.64 4.33 -11.87
CA PHE A 141 4.64 5.32 -11.47
C PHE A 141 4.56 5.48 -9.95
N ILE A 142 4.59 4.38 -9.20
CA ILE A 142 4.63 4.42 -7.73
C ILE A 142 5.90 5.15 -7.26
N GLN A 143 7.06 4.81 -7.84
CA GLN A 143 8.32 5.49 -7.54
C GLN A 143 8.26 6.98 -7.86
N LYS A 144 7.64 7.37 -8.98
CA LYS A 144 7.40 8.77 -9.34
C LYS A 144 6.56 9.50 -8.29
N ILE A 145 5.49 8.87 -7.78
CA ILE A 145 4.64 9.44 -6.73
C ILE A 145 5.44 9.65 -5.43
N TYR A 146 6.13 8.63 -4.93
CA TYR A 146 6.88 8.76 -3.67
C TYR A 146 8.08 9.71 -3.80
N SER A 147 8.75 9.74 -4.95
CA SER A 147 9.82 10.72 -5.19
C SER A 147 9.28 12.15 -5.18
N TYR A 148 8.09 12.35 -5.77
CA TYR A 148 7.41 13.64 -5.74
C TYR A 148 7.08 14.07 -4.32
N ILE A 149 6.39 13.21 -3.56
CA ILE A 149 6.00 13.49 -2.17
C ILE A 149 7.23 13.75 -1.29
N PHE A 150 8.32 13.01 -1.49
CA PHE A 150 9.56 13.23 -0.75
C PHE A 150 10.16 14.62 -1.02
N ASN A 151 10.11 15.10 -2.26
CA ASN A 151 10.55 16.46 -2.58
C ASN A 151 9.69 17.52 -1.90
N GLU A 152 8.37 17.31 -1.86
CA GLU A 152 7.43 18.20 -1.18
C GLU A 152 7.64 18.19 0.35
N ILE A 153 7.93 17.03 0.95
CA ILE A 153 8.30 16.89 2.37
C ILE A 153 9.55 17.71 2.71
N LYS A 154 10.60 17.66 1.87
CA LYS A 154 11.81 18.46 2.10
C LYS A 154 11.52 19.97 2.09
N ILE A 155 10.59 20.43 1.24
CA ILE A 155 10.17 21.83 1.20
C ILE A 155 9.42 22.20 2.48
N LEU A 156 8.49 21.35 2.95
CA LEU A 156 7.78 21.59 4.21
C LEU A 156 8.73 21.63 5.41
N GLU A 157 9.68 20.71 5.48
CA GLU A 157 10.65 20.64 6.58
C GLU A 157 11.52 21.90 6.61
N LYS A 158 12.04 22.34 5.46
CA LYS A 158 12.82 23.58 5.36
C LYS A 158 12.07 24.80 5.88
N ASN A 159 10.74 24.79 5.80
CA ASN A 159 9.87 25.88 6.25
C ASN A 159 9.21 25.59 7.62
N ASN A 160 9.66 24.59 8.39
CA ASN A 160 9.08 24.19 9.68
C ASN A 160 7.56 23.91 9.63
N ASN A 161 7.08 23.37 8.51
CA ASN A 161 5.66 23.09 8.26
C ASN A 161 5.38 21.61 7.98
N LEU A 162 6.36 20.73 8.20
CA LEU A 162 6.17 19.29 8.02
C LEU A 162 5.29 18.73 9.14
N SER A 163 4.11 18.24 8.78
CA SER A 163 3.25 17.55 9.74
C SER A 163 3.77 16.15 10.04
N PHE A 164 3.69 15.75 11.32
CA PHE A 164 4.06 14.39 11.74
C PHE A 164 3.25 13.33 10.96
N LEU A 165 1.95 13.57 10.74
CA LEU A 165 1.06 12.68 9.99
C LEU A 165 1.55 12.41 8.56
N LEU A 166 1.97 13.45 7.83
CA LEU A 166 2.51 13.28 6.48
C LEU A 166 3.78 12.46 6.51
N LEU A 167 4.71 12.79 7.42
CA LEU A 167 5.99 12.09 7.52
C LEU A 167 5.79 10.60 7.82
N VAL A 168 4.98 10.24 8.81
CA VAL A 168 4.77 8.83 9.18
C VAL A 168 4.04 8.04 8.09
N ARG A 169 3.03 8.63 7.43
CA ARG A 169 2.33 7.96 6.31
C ARG A 169 3.24 7.78 5.11
N PHE A 170 4.11 8.75 4.83
CA PHE A 170 5.14 8.62 3.79
C PHE A 170 6.12 7.49 4.11
N LEU A 171 6.70 7.47 5.32
CA LEU A 171 7.69 6.47 5.74
C LEU A 171 7.11 5.06 5.76
N TRP A 172 5.89 4.93 6.27
CA TRP A 172 5.14 3.69 6.19
C TRP A 172 4.90 3.27 4.73
N GLY A 173 4.44 4.20 3.88
CA GLY A 173 4.19 3.92 2.47
C GLY A 173 5.41 3.39 1.73
N ILE A 174 6.57 4.04 1.85
CA ILE A 174 7.81 3.55 1.21
C ILE A 174 8.29 2.21 1.77
N SER A 175 7.89 1.85 2.99
CA SER A 175 8.20 0.54 3.57
C SER A 175 7.40 -0.57 2.92
N LEU A 176 6.11 -0.30 2.63
CA LEU A 176 5.21 -1.22 1.94
C LEU A 176 5.64 -1.39 0.48
N THR A 177 5.99 -0.30 -0.19
CA THR A 177 6.37 -0.32 -1.62
C THR A 177 7.85 -0.61 -1.87
N ASN A 178 8.64 -0.86 -0.81
CA ASN A 178 10.08 -1.09 -0.85
C ASN A 178 10.88 0.00 -1.59
N LEU A 179 10.58 1.27 -1.31
CA LEU A 179 11.24 2.43 -1.93
C LEU A 179 12.19 3.16 -0.97
N ILE A 180 12.66 2.49 0.07
CA ILE A 180 13.66 3.05 0.98
C ILE A 180 14.97 3.25 0.22
N SER A 181 15.58 4.41 0.40
CA SER A 181 16.83 4.79 -0.27
C SER A 181 17.70 5.64 0.65
N GLU A 182 19.00 5.70 0.36
CA GLU A 182 19.98 6.47 1.14
C GLU A 182 19.61 7.96 1.29
N PRO A 183 19.13 8.69 0.26
CA PRO A 183 18.67 10.08 0.44
C PRO A 183 17.54 10.23 1.46
N ILE A 184 16.63 9.26 1.52
CA ILE A 184 15.55 9.25 2.51
C ILE A 184 16.12 9.00 3.90
N ILE A 185 17.02 8.04 4.06
CA ILE A 185 17.66 7.77 5.35
C ILE A 185 18.47 8.97 5.84
N ASN A 186 19.20 9.65 4.95
CA ASN A 186 19.93 10.88 5.30
C ASN A 186 18.98 11.99 5.79
N PHE A 187 17.83 12.16 5.13
CA PHE A 187 16.80 13.09 5.62
C PHE A 187 16.29 12.69 7.02
N ILE A 188 16.00 11.40 7.21
CA ILE A 188 15.53 10.87 8.50
C ILE A 188 16.56 11.05 9.60
N ASN A 189 17.84 10.89 9.31
CA ASN A 189 18.90 11.08 10.30
C ASN A 189 19.06 12.54 10.75
N LEU A 190 18.68 13.49 9.89
CA LEU A 190 18.75 14.93 10.18
C LEU A 190 17.48 15.48 10.83
N TYR A 191 16.34 14.79 10.70
CA TYR A 191 15.07 15.22 11.30
C TYR A 191 15.16 15.22 12.84
N ASN A 192 14.59 16.24 13.48
CA ASN A 192 14.64 16.41 14.93
C ASN A 192 13.62 15.51 15.65
N TRP A 193 13.94 14.23 15.80
CA TRP A 193 13.08 13.25 16.48
C TRP A 193 12.81 13.55 17.96
N ASN A 194 13.66 14.36 18.60
CA ASN A 194 13.50 14.70 20.02
C ASN A 194 12.26 15.58 20.28
N ASP A 195 11.73 16.26 19.26
CA ASP A 195 10.54 17.10 19.38
C ASP A 195 9.23 16.28 19.31
N VAL A 196 9.32 14.99 18.97
CA VAL A 196 8.15 14.13 18.83
C VAL A 196 7.69 13.64 20.21
N ASN A 197 6.60 14.23 20.72
CA ASN A 197 5.96 13.73 21.94
C ASN A 197 5.11 12.48 21.66
N THR A 198 5.67 11.28 21.90
CA THR A 198 4.98 10.00 21.64
C THR A 198 3.66 9.84 22.39
N LYS A 199 3.48 10.50 23.54
CA LYS A 199 2.27 10.35 24.37
C LYS A 199 1.05 11.02 23.76
N GLU A 200 1.25 12.05 22.94
CA GLU A 200 0.21 12.81 22.25
C GLU A 200 -0.12 12.22 20.87
N GLN A 201 0.70 11.31 20.35
CA GLN A 201 0.48 10.70 19.04
C GLN A 201 -0.48 9.52 19.09
N ASN A 202 -1.20 9.34 17.98
CA ASN A 202 -2.07 8.19 17.75
C ASN A 202 -1.25 6.88 17.65
N ASP A 203 -1.71 5.81 18.31
CA ASP A 203 -1.06 4.48 18.29
C ASP A 203 -0.73 3.99 16.88
N MET A 204 -1.65 4.19 15.93
CA MET A 204 -1.47 3.78 14.54
C MET A 204 -0.29 4.50 13.89
N HIS A 205 -0.11 5.80 14.15
CA HIS A 205 0.99 6.58 13.58
C HIS A 205 2.34 6.16 14.17
N LEU A 206 2.36 5.84 15.47
CA LEU A 206 3.56 5.31 16.11
C LEU A 206 3.92 3.91 15.57
N HIS A 207 2.91 3.06 15.37
CA HIS A 207 3.10 1.73 14.78
C HIS A 207 3.55 1.78 13.31
N MET A 208 3.07 2.77 12.54
CA MET A 208 3.55 3.08 11.19
C MET A 208 5.07 3.38 11.19
N LEU A 209 5.55 4.18 12.14
CA LEU A 209 6.98 4.46 12.28
C LEU A 209 7.78 3.22 12.73
N PHE A 210 7.21 2.43 13.66
CA PHE A 210 7.82 1.19 14.13
C PHE A 210 7.96 0.15 13.00
N THR A 211 6.94 0.01 12.15
CA THR A 211 6.98 -0.91 11.00
C THR A 211 7.90 -0.43 9.88
N PHE A 212 8.10 0.88 9.72
CA PHE A 212 9.18 1.42 8.89
C PHE A 212 10.56 0.99 9.41
N TRP A 213 10.81 1.08 10.72
CA TRP A 213 12.05 0.54 11.28
C TRP A 213 12.19 -0.96 11.04
N LEU A 214 11.13 -1.75 11.20
CA LEU A 214 11.19 -3.19 10.92
C LEU A 214 11.60 -3.47 9.46
N ARG A 215 11.11 -2.69 8.49
CA ARG A 215 11.53 -2.83 7.09
C ARG A 215 13.04 -2.61 6.94
N ILE A 216 13.59 -1.59 7.60
CA ILE A 216 15.03 -1.31 7.59
C ILE A 216 15.81 -2.46 8.23
N LYS A 217 15.38 -2.89 9.43
CA LYS A 217 16.00 -4.00 10.17
C LYS A 217 16.12 -5.27 9.32
N TYR A 218 15.09 -5.61 8.56
CA TYR A 218 15.03 -6.89 7.84
C TYR A 218 15.54 -6.87 6.40
N ASP A 219 15.53 -5.72 5.72
CA ASP A 219 15.79 -5.64 4.27
C ASP A 219 16.86 -4.60 3.90
N HIS A 220 17.20 -3.70 4.83
CA HIS A 220 18.16 -2.61 4.62
C HIS A 220 19.11 -2.45 5.81
N SER A 221 19.62 -3.56 6.34
CA SER A 221 20.45 -3.59 7.56
C SER A 221 21.78 -2.84 7.43
N ASN A 222 22.20 -2.52 6.20
CA ASN A 222 23.33 -1.67 5.88
C ASN A 222 23.04 -0.16 6.05
N LEU A 223 21.78 0.24 6.16
CA LEU A 223 21.41 1.64 6.35
C LEU A 223 21.42 1.98 7.85
N HIS A 224 22.19 3.00 8.20
CA HIS A 224 22.33 3.45 9.59
C HIS A 224 21.30 4.53 9.92
N LEU A 225 20.56 4.33 11.01
CA LEU A 225 19.62 5.29 11.57
C LEU A 225 20.28 6.08 12.71
N SER A 226 19.91 7.35 12.85
CA SER A 226 20.44 8.23 13.90
C SER A 226 20.06 7.75 15.30
N ASN A 227 20.88 8.08 16.29
CA ASN A 227 20.61 7.74 17.69
C ASN A 227 19.28 8.31 18.18
N SER A 228 18.91 9.52 17.75
CA SER A 228 17.63 10.14 18.11
C SER A 228 16.44 9.35 17.55
N PHE A 229 16.52 8.86 16.32
CA PHE A 229 15.50 7.97 15.76
C PHE A 229 15.42 6.65 16.54
N ILE A 230 16.56 6.04 16.86
CA ILE A 230 16.61 4.77 17.60
C ILE A 230 15.99 4.92 19.00
N GLN A 231 16.29 6.01 19.70
CA GLN A 231 15.69 6.33 21.00
C GLN A 231 14.18 6.50 20.91
N LEU A 232 13.68 7.27 19.93
CA LEU A 232 12.25 7.45 19.70
C LEU A 232 11.56 6.10 19.44
N LYS A 233 12.17 5.26 18.60
CA LYS A 233 11.66 3.92 18.29
C LYS A 233 11.58 3.04 19.55
N ASP A 234 12.58 3.08 20.43
CA ASP A 234 12.56 2.32 21.69
C ASP A 234 11.46 2.83 22.62
N GLU A 235 11.26 4.14 22.69
CA GLU A 235 10.14 4.74 23.43
C GLU A 235 8.78 4.28 22.89
N ILE A 236 8.60 4.31 21.56
CA ILE A 236 7.40 3.81 20.88
C ILE A 236 7.16 2.33 21.22
N PHE A 237 8.21 1.51 21.15
CA PHE A 237 8.12 0.09 21.45
C PHE A 237 7.59 -0.16 22.87
N LEU A 238 8.20 0.49 23.87
CA LEU A 238 7.80 0.36 25.27
C LEU A 238 6.37 0.87 25.51
N LEU A 239 6.01 1.99 24.87
CA LEU A 239 4.67 2.58 24.98
C LEU A 239 3.60 1.65 24.42
N LEU A 240 3.79 1.16 23.20
CA LEU A 240 2.85 0.27 22.54
C LEU A 240 2.77 -1.09 23.26
N GLN A 241 3.89 -1.66 23.69
CA GLN A 241 3.90 -2.90 24.47
C GLN A 241 3.08 -2.77 25.76
N LYS A 242 3.22 -1.65 26.48
CA LYS A 242 2.44 -1.38 27.70
C LYS A 242 0.95 -1.21 27.40
N ARG A 243 0.59 -0.56 26.29
CA ARG A 243 -0.81 -0.36 25.85
C ARG A 243 -1.45 -1.69 25.46
N GLU A 244 -0.74 -2.53 24.72
CA GLU A 244 -1.21 -3.86 24.32
C GLU A 244 -1.40 -4.80 25.53
N PHE A 245 -0.46 -4.78 26.49
CA PHE A 245 -0.62 -5.53 27.74
C PHE A 245 -1.92 -5.15 28.48
N LYS A 246 -2.23 -3.85 28.55
CA LYS A 246 -3.49 -3.37 29.16
C LYS A 246 -4.72 -3.77 28.35
N ARG A 247 -4.66 -3.75 27.02
CA ARG A 247 -5.77 -4.19 26.15
C ARG A 247 -6.08 -5.67 26.37
N ASN A 248 -5.04 -6.51 26.44
CA ASN A 248 -5.20 -7.94 26.68
C ASN A 248 -5.86 -8.26 28.04
N MET A 249 -5.68 -7.42 29.06
CA MET A 249 -6.37 -7.59 30.35
C MET A 249 -7.87 -7.28 30.30
N ASN A 250 -8.32 -6.49 29.33
CA ASN A 250 -9.69 -5.98 29.23
C ASN A 250 -10.45 -6.53 28.00
N LYS A 251 -10.04 -7.69 27.48
CA LYS A 251 -10.59 -8.24 26.24
C LYS A 251 -12.06 -8.64 26.40
N ASN A 252 -12.93 -7.94 25.67
CA ASN A 252 -14.20 -8.47 25.21
C ASN A 252 -13.96 -9.03 23.80
N ASP A 253 -13.83 -10.35 23.70
CA ASP A 253 -13.46 -11.06 22.47
C ASP A 253 -14.63 -11.07 21.46
N HIS A 254 -14.74 -10.01 20.66
CA HIS A 254 -15.57 -10.04 19.45
C HIS A 254 -14.80 -10.71 18.31
N ILE A 255 -14.60 -12.03 18.44
CA ILE A 255 -14.02 -12.88 17.40
C ILE A 255 -15.05 -13.11 16.30
N SER A 256 -14.66 -12.96 15.03
CA SER A 256 -15.56 -13.17 13.89
C SER A 256 -16.00 -14.64 13.75
N ASP A 257 -17.20 -14.89 13.21
CA ASP A 257 -17.68 -16.26 12.93
C ASP A 257 -16.72 -17.06 12.05
N PHE A 258 -16.00 -16.40 11.14
CA PHE A 258 -14.99 -17.03 10.29
C PHE A 258 -13.82 -17.54 11.14
N HIS A 259 -13.36 -16.75 12.09
CA HIS A 259 -12.31 -17.15 13.05
C HIS A 259 -12.79 -18.26 13.97
N VAL A 260 -13.98 -18.16 14.54
CA VAL A 260 -14.57 -19.21 15.39
C VAL A 260 -14.62 -20.56 14.67
N GLN A 261 -15.01 -20.59 13.38
CA GLN A 261 -15.05 -21.84 12.62
C GLN A 261 -13.67 -22.49 12.46
N ILE A 262 -12.62 -21.69 12.29
CA ILE A 262 -11.24 -22.22 12.22
C ILE A 262 -10.83 -22.78 13.59
N CYS A 263 -11.09 -22.06 14.68
CA CYS A 263 -10.84 -22.54 16.04
C CYS A 263 -11.51 -23.88 16.33
N GLN A 264 -12.80 -24.03 15.99
CA GLN A 264 -13.53 -25.29 16.17
C GLN A 264 -12.87 -26.46 15.44
N ILE A 265 -12.35 -26.24 14.23
CA ILE A 265 -11.61 -27.27 13.49
C ILE A 265 -10.29 -27.60 14.18
N LEU A 266 -9.58 -26.62 14.74
CA LEU A 266 -8.34 -26.88 15.49
C LEU A 266 -8.61 -27.66 16.79
N ASP A 267 -9.70 -27.33 17.50
CA ASP A 267 -10.15 -28.03 18.71
C ASP A 267 -10.48 -29.50 18.40
N ASP A 268 -11.25 -29.73 17.33
CA ASP A 268 -11.57 -31.05 16.78
C ASP A 268 -10.34 -31.91 16.46
N LEU A 269 -9.25 -31.26 16.06
CA LEU A 269 -7.98 -31.88 15.71
C LEU A 269 -7.01 -31.95 16.90
N ASN A 270 -7.45 -31.52 18.09
CA ASN A 270 -6.65 -31.45 19.31
C ASN A 270 -5.33 -30.65 19.14
N ILE A 271 -5.38 -29.60 18.31
CA ILE A 271 -4.26 -28.69 18.08
C ILE A 271 -4.39 -27.52 19.04
N ARG A 272 -3.35 -27.26 19.83
CA ARG A 272 -3.32 -26.13 20.76
C ARG A 272 -2.97 -24.82 20.06
N TYR A 273 -3.63 -23.73 20.44
CA TYR A 273 -3.42 -22.42 19.85
C TYR A 273 -3.71 -21.27 20.82
N HIS A 274 -3.29 -20.06 20.45
CA HIS A 274 -3.67 -18.80 21.09
C HIS A 274 -4.30 -17.85 20.07
N ASN A 275 -5.46 -17.28 20.41
CA ASN A 275 -6.13 -16.27 19.60
C ASN A 275 -5.51 -14.88 19.79
N GLU A 276 -5.52 -14.09 18.71
CA GLU A 276 -5.14 -12.67 18.68
C GLU A 276 -3.80 -12.41 19.40
N TYR A 277 -2.79 -13.16 19.00
CA TYR A 277 -1.47 -13.14 19.60
C TYR A 277 -0.68 -11.93 19.10
N ILE A 278 -0.12 -11.13 20.02
CA ILE A 278 0.81 -10.07 19.67
C ILE A 278 2.25 -10.59 19.74
N THR A 279 2.99 -10.46 18.64
CA THR A 279 4.38 -10.88 18.54
C THR A 279 5.33 -9.95 19.29
N LYS A 280 6.60 -10.38 19.47
CA LYS A 280 7.66 -9.54 20.05
C LYS A 280 7.94 -8.29 19.23
N ASP A 281 7.67 -8.31 17.92
CA ASP A 281 7.80 -7.17 17.01
C ASP A 281 6.45 -6.42 16.86
N LEU A 282 5.54 -6.50 17.85
CA LEU A 282 4.26 -5.76 17.89
C LEU A 282 3.35 -5.98 16.67
N LEU A 283 3.50 -7.11 15.98
CA LEU A 283 2.57 -7.54 14.93
C LEU A 283 1.48 -8.40 15.57
N SER A 284 0.22 -8.16 15.23
CA SER A 284 -0.87 -9.04 15.60
C SER A 284 -0.89 -10.29 14.71
N VAL A 285 -1.30 -11.41 15.28
CA VAL A 285 -1.50 -12.69 14.59
C VAL A 285 -2.86 -13.22 15.02
N ASP A 286 -3.70 -13.64 14.07
CA ASP A 286 -5.07 -14.07 14.40
C ASP A 286 -5.08 -15.34 15.23
N ILE A 287 -4.29 -16.35 14.83
CA ILE A 287 -4.13 -17.59 15.60
C ILE A 287 -2.66 -18.02 15.59
N LYS A 288 -2.04 -18.12 16.77
CA LYS A 288 -0.72 -18.72 16.95
C LYS A 288 -0.88 -20.20 17.29
N LEU A 289 -0.23 -21.09 16.55
CA LEU A 289 -0.23 -22.52 16.86
C LEU A 289 0.90 -22.86 17.86
N GLU A 290 0.58 -23.66 18.88
CA GLU A 290 1.60 -24.17 19.82
C GLU A 290 2.29 -25.40 19.23
N ARG A 291 3.62 -25.43 19.30
CA ARG A 291 4.43 -26.60 18.90
C ARG A 291 5.33 -27.02 20.05
N LYS A 292 5.32 -28.31 20.38
CA LYS A 292 6.11 -28.88 21.49
C LYS A 292 7.60 -29.07 21.18
N CYS A 293 7.96 -29.25 19.90
CA CYS A 293 9.30 -29.73 19.51
C CYS A 293 9.96 -28.96 18.36
N CYS A 294 9.52 -27.73 18.04
CA CYS A 294 10.08 -26.99 16.92
C CYS A 294 10.22 -25.50 17.24
N GLU A 295 11.35 -24.90 16.89
CA GLU A 295 11.61 -23.46 17.02
C GLU A 295 10.83 -22.63 15.98
N GLN A 296 10.33 -23.26 14.93
CA GLN A 296 9.58 -22.58 13.88
C GLN A 296 8.22 -22.12 14.40
N LYS A 297 8.04 -20.80 14.47
CA LYS A 297 6.79 -20.14 14.86
C LYS A 297 5.79 -20.30 13.72
N LEU A 298 4.56 -20.68 14.04
CA LEU A 298 3.53 -20.93 13.04
C LEU A 298 2.25 -20.17 13.42
N ALA A 299 1.70 -19.50 12.43
CA ALA A 299 0.52 -18.66 12.54
C ALA A 299 -0.51 -19.06 11.50
N ILE A 300 -1.80 -18.90 11.83
CA ILE A 300 -2.88 -18.83 10.86
C ILE A 300 -3.33 -17.36 10.79
N GLU A 301 -3.37 -16.83 9.58
CA GLU A 301 -3.89 -15.49 9.27
C GLU A 301 -5.20 -15.63 8.48
N ILE A 302 -6.23 -14.93 8.95
CA ILE A 302 -7.61 -15.03 8.50
C ILE A 302 -7.95 -13.78 7.68
N ASP A 303 -7.77 -13.87 6.37
CA ASP A 303 -7.98 -12.73 5.49
C ASP A 303 -9.46 -12.57 5.15
N GLY A 304 -10.17 -11.81 6.00
CA GLY A 304 -11.53 -11.36 5.74
C GLY A 304 -11.67 -10.47 4.49
N PRO A 305 -12.90 -10.06 4.11
CA PRO A 305 -13.12 -9.21 2.94
C PRO A 305 -12.36 -7.87 2.99
N SER A 306 -12.11 -7.33 4.18
CA SER A 306 -11.34 -6.10 4.40
C SER A 306 -9.86 -6.20 3.97
N HIS A 307 -9.32 -7.40 3.80
CA HIS A 307 -7.93 -7.65 3.39
C HIS A 307 -7.74 -7.60 1.88
N HIS A 308 -8.81 -7.30 1.13
CA HIS A 308 -8.79 -7.28 -0.32
C HIS A 308 -9.50 -6.06 -0.89
N PHE A 309 -9.11 -5.67 -2.10
CA PHE A 309 -9.81 -4.67 -2.92
C PHE A 309 -10.53 -5.35 -4.07
N LEU A 310 -11.77 -4.94 -4.31
CA LEU A 310 -12.43 -5.18 -5.60
C LEU A 310 -11.84 -4.22 -6.64
N VAL A 311 -11.26 -4.78 -7.69
CA VAL A 311 -10.73 -4.01 -8.81
C VAL A 311 -11.88 -3.64 -9.75
N LEU A 312 -12.08 -2.34 -9.95
CA LEU A 312 -12.96 -1.79 -10.96
C LEU A 312 -12.12 -1.27 -12.11
N ASN A 313 -11.90 -2.14 -13.09
CA ASN A 313 -11.56 -1.68 -14.44
C ASN A 313 -12.83 -1.06 -15.04
N GLU A 314 -12.70 -0.15 -16.01
CA GLU A 314 -13.85 0.54 -16.60
C GLU A 314 -15.03 -0.41 -16.77
N MET A 315 -16.20 -0.02 -16.24
CA MET A 315 -17.43 -0.77 -16.37
C MET A 315 -17.59 -1.10 -17.84
N GLN A 316 -17.23 -2.32 -18.24
CA GLN A 316 -17.38 -2.75 -19.60
C GLN A 316 -18.83 -2.40 -19.98
N LYS A 317 -19.06 -1.81 -21.15
CA LYS A 317 -20.39 -1.58 -21.71
C LYS A 317 -21.15 -2.91 -21.99
N ALA A 318 -20.72 -3.99 -21.35
CA ALA A 318 -21.33 -5.30 -21.37
C ALA A 318 -22.27 -5.45 -20.17
N ASP A 319 -23.21 -6.38 -20.34
CA ASP A 319 -24.17 -6.80 -19.31
C ASP A 319 -23.51 -6.91 -17.92
N PRO A 320 -23.98 -6.15 -16.90
CA PRO A 320 -23.47 -6.20 -15.53
C PRO A 320 -23.37 -7.62 -14.95
N GLN A 321 -24.19 -8.56 -15.45
CA GLN A 321 -24.17 -9.96 -15.03
C GLN A 321 -22.94 -10.73 -15.50
N ARG A 322 -22.18 -10.23 -16.49
CA ARG A 322 -21.00 -10.89 -17.07
C ARG A 322 -19.66 -10.33 -16.59
N ILE A 323 -19.66 -9.32 -15.70
CA ILE A 323 -18.42 -8.72 -15.20
C ILE A 323 -17.74 -9.68 -14.23
N LYS A 324 -16.59 -10.24 -14.64
CA LYS A 324 -15.72 -11.03 -13.76
C LYS A 324 -15.13 -10.12 -12.68
N LYS A 325 -15.52 -10.34 -11.42
CA LYS A 325 -14.97 -9.62 -10.27
C LYS A 325 -13.54 -10.10 -10.01
N THR A 326 -12.61 -9.15 -9.97
CA THR A 326 -11.21 -9.40 -9.61
C THR A 326 -10.96 -8.82 -8.22
N TYR A 327 -10.42 -9.64 -7.33
CA TYR A 327 -10.03 -9.23 -5.99
C TYR A 327 -8.52 -9.30 -5.85
N ILE A 328 -7.91 -8.23 -5.35
CA ILE A 328 -6.47 -8.19 -5.05
C ILE A 328 -6.27 -8.04 -3.55
N LYS A 329 -5.19 -8.62 -3.03
CA LYS A 329 -4.84 -8.44 -1.61
C LYS A 329 -4.33 -7.02 -1.36
N CYS A 330 -4.72 -6.43 -0.23
CA CYS A 330 -4.25 -5.13 0.23
C CYS A 330 -2.74 -5.16 0.51
N GLY A 331 -2.02 -4.09 0.16
CA GLY A 331 -0.58 -3.93 0.45
C GLY A 331 -0.26 -4.03 1.93
N THR A 332 -1.16 -3.60 2.81
CA THR A 332 -1.02 -3.76 4.27
C THR A 332 -1.00 -5.21 4.72
N THR A 333 -1.82 -6.06 4.11
CA THR A 333 -1.88 -7.49 4.42
C THR A 333 -0.63 -8.20 3.89
N ILE A 334 -0.21 -7.86 2.66
CA ILE A 334 1.03 -8.38 2.08
C ILE A 334 2.23 -8.01 2.96
N PHE A 335 2.34 -6.74 3.35
CA PHE A 335 3.44 -6.26 4.17
C PHE A 335 3.45 -6.85 5.58
N LYS A 336 2.28 -7.02 6.21
CA LYS A 336 2.16 -7.73 7.50
C LYS A 336 2.70 -9.16 7.37
N HIS A 337 2.27 -9.90 6.35
CA HIS A 337 2.75 -11.26 6.11
C HIS A 337 4.26 -11.29 5.85
N TRP A 338 4.78 -10.36 5.05
CA TRP A 338 6.21 -10.23 4.80
C TRP A 338 6.99 -9.99 6.10
N LEU A 339 6.53 -9.08 6.97
CA LEU A 339 7.16 -8.80 8.27
C LEU A 339 7.15 -10.02 9.20
N LEU A 340 6.02 -10.73 9.26
CA LEU A 340 5.90 -11.97 10.02
C LEU A 340 6.87 -13.04 9.49
N GLN A 341 6.96 -13.22 8.17
CA GLN A 341 7.91 -14.16 7.56
C GLN A 341 9.36 -13.80 7.87
N LYS A 342 9.74 -12.52 7.74
CA LYS A 342 11.09 -12.03 8.07
C LYS A 342 11.42 -12.15 9.56
N SER A 343 10.42 -12.13 10.45
CA SER A 343 10.59 -12.39 11.89
C SER A 343 10.55 -13.89 12.26
N GLY A 344 10.62 -14.77 11.26
CA GLY A 344 10.76 -16.22 11.41
C GLY A 344 9.43 -16.96 11.60
N TRP A 345 8.31 -16.33 11.24
CA TRP A 345 7.01 -17.00 11.23
C TRP A 345 6.74 -17.69 9.91
N SER A 346 6.19 -18.88 9.99
CA SER A 346 5.50 -19.51 8.88
C SER A 346 4.01 -19.18 8.98
N ILE A 347 3.36 -18.85 7.86
CA ILE A 347 2.00 -18.29 7.85
C ILE A 347 1.11 -19.18 6.98
N ILE A 348 0.11 -19.76 7.62
CA ILE A 348 -1.00 -20.41 6.97
C ILE A 348 -2.07 -19.35 6.71
N ASN A 349 -2.17 -18.89 5.47
CA ASN A 349 -3.18 -17.91 5.11
C ASN A 349 -4.50 -18.60 4.71
N VAL A 350 -5.62 -18.19 5.30
CA VAL A 350 -6.96 -18.65 4.96
C VAL A 350 -7.80 -17.45 4.54
N THR A 351 -8.14 -17.38 3.25
CA THR A 351 -8.90 -16.24 2.72
C THR A 351 -10.40 -16.50 2.78
N SER A 352 -11.18 -15.45 3.07
CA SER A 352 -12.64 -15.51 3.05
C SER A 352 -13.21 -15.92 1.69
N PHE A 353 -12.54 -15.56 0.58
CA PHE A 353 -12.96 -15.96 -0.77
C PHE A 353 -12.80 -17.45 -1.05
N GLU A 354 -11.74 -18.08 -0.55
CA GLU A 354 -11.58 -19.54 -0.60
C GLU A 354 -12.60 -20.20 0.34
N TRP A 355 -12.71 -19.68 1.56
CA TRP A 355 -13.55 -20.22 2.62
C TRP A 355 -15.04 -20.26 2.27
N ASN A 356 -15.54 -19.22 1.61
CA ASN A 356 -16.95 -19.10 1.24
C ASN A 356 -17.33 -19.93 0.02
N LYS A 357 -16.36 -20.48 -0.73
CA LYS A 357 -16.61 -21.35 -1.90
C LYS A 357 -16.68 -22.83 -1.56
N ILE A 358 -16.24 -23.21 -0.37
CA ILE A 358 -16.18 -24.61 0.07
C ILE A 358 -17.29 -24.92 1.06
N ASN A 359 -17.86 -26.13 0.96
CA ASN A 359 -18.94 -26.55 1.86
C ASN A 359 -18.39 -26.90 3.27
N LYS A 360 -19.29 -27.15 4.23
CA LYS A 360 -18.92 -27.42 5.64
C LYS A 360 -17.98 -28.61 5.78
N ASP A 361 -18.20 -29.69 5.03
CA ASP A 361 -17.40 -30.92 5.12
C ASP A 361 -16.01 -30.76 4.48
N GLU A 362 -15.88 -29.86 3.51
CA GLU A 362 -14.62 -29.52 2.83
C GLU A 362 -13.73 -28.58 3.66
N LYS A 363 -14.32 -27.71 4.50
CA LYS A 363 -13.58 -26.77 5.35
C LYS A 363 -12.55 -27.47 6.24
N LYS A 364 -12.94 -28.57 6.90
CA LYS A 364 -12.01 -29.36 7.73
C LYS A 364 -10.87 -29.95 6.90
N LYS A 365 -11.18 -30.54 5.75
CA LYS A 365 -10.16 -31.09 4.83
C LYS A 365 -9.21 -30.01 4.31
N HIS A 366 -9.73 -28.82 4.02
CA HIS A 366 -8.96 -27.66 3.57
C HIS A 366 -7.96 -27.20 4.63
N ILE A 367 -8.38 -27.07 5.89
CA ILE A 367 -7.47 -26.72 7.00
C ILE A 367 -6.42 -27.83 7.21
N ILE A 368 -6.81 -29.10 7.23
CA ILE A 368 -5.86 -30.23 7.34
C ILE A 368 -4.80 -30.18 6.24
N LYS A 369 -5.21 -29.91 4.99
CA LYS A 369 -4.29 -29.79 3.86
C LYS A 369 -3.26 -28.67 4.11
N LYS A 370 -3.71 -27.46 4.47
CA LYS A 370 -2.82 -26.33 4.75
C LYS A 370 -1.89 -26.59 5.94
N LEU A 371 -2.38 -27.26 6.99
CA LEU A 371 -1.56 -27.67 8.14
C LEU A 371 -0.46 -28.66 7.72
N LYS A 372 -0.79 -29.66 6.88
CA LYS A 372 0.18 -30.64 6.36
C LYS A 372 1.24 -30.02 5.47
N GLU A 373 0.88 -29.05 4.62
CA GLU A 373 1.83 -28.26 3.82
C GLU A 373 2.89 -27.56 4.68
N HIS A 374 2.56 -27.31 5.96
CA HIS A 374 3.44 -26.68 6.95
C HIS A 374 4.04 -27.68 7.94
N GLY A 375 4.01 -28.99 7.61
CA GLY A 375 4.64 -30.04 8.41
C GLY A 375 3.93 -30.36 9.72
N ILE A 376 2.65 -29.99 9.88
CA ILE A 376 1.83 -30.44 11.00
C ILE A 376 1.22 -31.80 10.65
N VAL A 377 1.51 -32.79 11.49
CA VAL A 377 0.83 -34.09 11.48
C VAL A 377 -0.47 -33.94 12.27
N VAL A 378 -1.58 -34.27 11.60
CA VAL A 378 -2.96 -34.14 12.10
C VAL A 378 -3.58 -35.52 12.21
#